data_AF-A0A920EIS6-F1
#
_entry.id   AF-A0A920EIS6-F1
#
_cell.length_a   1.000
_cell.length_b   1.000
_cell.length_c   1.000
_cell.angle_alpha   90.00
_cell.angle_beta   90.00
_cell.angle_gamma   90.00
#
_symmetry.space_group_name_H-M   'P 1'
#
loop_
_entity.id
_entity.type
_entity.pdbx_description
1 polymer ?
#
loop_
_entity_poly.entity_id
_entity_poly.type
_entity_poly.pdbx_seq_one_letter_code
_entity_poly.pdbx_strand_id
1 'polypeptide(L)'
;MAFIANMLMAVYQTNISDLFEVVDYLLMLKAPSFKSVYKWRLEQEHKLRERIHAESNKTENSHVMTDTEVWDFIQYFQRITEECLSEMPARANFLYELDDSRKIKFRLSNL
;
A
#
# COMPACT_ATOMS: atom_id res chain seq x y z
N MET A 1 -1.47 -6.76 -4.98
CA MET A 1 -0.99 -6.23 -3.68
C MET A 1 -1.41 -4.76 -3.57
N ALA A 2 -2.72 -4.52 -3.61
CA ALA A 2 -3.37 -3.21 -3.41
C ALA A 2 -3.54 -2.89 -1.90
N PHE A 3 -2.72 -3.49 -1.04
CA PHE A 3 -2.99 -3.55 0.40
C PHE A 3 -2.66 -2.24 1.14
N ILE A 4 -1.79 -1.40 0.58
CA ILE A 4 -1.51 -0.09 1.16
C ILE A 4 -2.61 0.91 0.75
N ALA A 5 -3.04 0.91 -0.52
CA ALA A 5 -4.04 1.86 -1.01
C ALA A 5 -5.50 1.51 -0.63
N ASN A 6 -5.89 0.23 -0.57
CA ASN A 6 -7.29 -0.10 -0.22
C ASN A 6 -7.64 0.14 1.25
N MET A 7 -6.67 0.08 2.17
CA MET A 7 -6.90 0.49 3.56
C MET A 7 -6.94 2.02 3.70
N LEU A 8 -6.17 2.75 2.85
CA LEU A 8 -6.09 4.21 2.85
C LEU A 8 -7.31 4.88 2.17
N MET A 9 -7.83 4.32 1.07
CA MET A 9 -8.99 4.87 0.35
C MET A 9 -10.29 4.76 1.12
N ALA A 10 -10.36 3.80 2.05
CA ALA A 10 -11.52 3.59 2.89
C ALA A 10 -11.72 4.77 3.85
N VAL A 11 -10.64 5.39 4.36
CA VAL A 11 -10.73 6.41 5.43
C VAL A 11 -11.40 7.73 4.99
N TYR A 12 -11.39 8.07 3.70
CA TYR A 12 -11.79 9.41 3.22
C TYR A 12 -13.11 9.49 2.44
N GLN A 13 -13.82 8.36 2.23
CA GLN A 13 -15.22 8.41 1.83
C GLN A 13 -16.08 8.39 3.10
N THR A 14 -16.80 9.48 3.33
CA THR A 14 -17.68 9.76 4.48
C THR A 14 -18.46 8.52 4.97
N ASN A 15 -18.34 8.23 6.28
CA ASN A 15 -18.90 7.11 7.08
C ASN A 15 -18.12 5.79 7.18
N ILE A 16 -16.83 5.85 7.49
CA ILE A 16 -16.02 4.68 7.91
C ILE A 16 -15.77 4.59 9.42
N SER A 17 -16.09 5.64 10.19
CA SER A 17 -16.08 5.56 11.67
C SER A 17 -16.89 4.35 12.14
N ASP A 18 -18.06 4.15 11.56
CA ASP A 18 -18.95 3.01 11.82
C ASP A 18 -18.31 1.66 11.45
N LEU A 19 -17.44 1.61 10.43
CA LEU A 19 -16.71 0.40 10.07
C LEU A 19 -15.62 0.09 11.11
N PHE A 20 -14.89 1.11 11.58
CA PHE A 20 -13.88 0.89 12.62
C PHE A 20 -14.50 0.49 13.95
N GLU A 21 -15.73 0.92 14.25
CA GLU A 21 -16.47 0.49 15.44
C GLU A 21 -16.79 -1.02 15.43
N VAL A 22 -16.88 -1.65 14.27
CA VAL A 22 -17.13 -3.10 14.14
C VAL A 22 -15.88 -3.94 13.88
N VAL A 23 -14.68 -3.32 13.82
CA VAL A 23 -13.42 -4.04 13.62
C VAL A 23 -12.85 -4.43 14.98
N ASP A 24 -12.81 -5.73 15.26
CA ASP A 24 -12.27 -6.25 16.54
C ASP A 24 -10.76 -6.02 16.69
N TYR A 25 -10.01 -6.13 15.58
CA TYR A 25 -8.55 -6.01 15.59
C TYR A 25 -8.00 -5.32 14.34
N LEU A 26 -7.06 -4.40 14.54
CA LEU A 26 -6.30 -3.72 13.51
C LEU A 26 -4.88 -4.29 13.39
N LEU A 27 -4.52 -4.75 12.19
CA LEU A 27 -3.16 -5.15 11.85
C LEU A 27 -2.55 -4.16 10.85
N MET A 28 -1.37 -3.64 11.16
CA MET A 28 -0.62 -2.73 10.29
C MET A 28 0.69 -3.36 9.82
N LEU A 29 0.90 -3.38 8.50
CA LEU A 29 2.21 -3.61 7.87
C LEU A 29 2.84 -2.26 7.54
N LYS A 30 3.68 -1.73 8.43
CA LYS A 30 4.26 -0.40 8.32
C LYS A 30 5.46 -0.40 7.39
N ALA A 31 5.35 0.34 6.28
CA ALA A 31 6.49 0.62 5.41
C ALA A 31 7.51 1.54 6.09
N PRO A 32 8.80 1.49 5.72
CA PRO A 32 9.81 2.42 6.24
C PRO A 32 9.52 3.89 5.89
N SER A 33 9.01 4.13 4.68
CA SER A 33 8.79 5.47 4.15
C SER A 33 7.87 5.43 2.91
N PHE A 34 7.33 6.59 2.51
CA PHE A 34 6.61 6.73 1.24
C PHE A 34 7.47 6.33 0.03
N LYS A 35 8.78 6.63 0.06
CA LYS A 35 9.73 6.21 -0.98
C LYS A 35 9.79 4.69 -1.14
N SER A 36 9.75 3.94 -0.04
CA SER A 36 9.70 2.47 -0.05
C SER A 36 8.40 1.98 -0.69
N VAL A 37 7.27 2.63 -0.39
CA VAL A 37 5.96 2.32 -1.00
C VAL A 37 6.00 2.54 -2.52
N TYR A 38 6.57 3.66 -2.99
CA TYR A 38 6.77 3.91 -4.42
C TYR A 38 7.61 2.82 -5.09
N LYS A 39 8.77 2.48 -4.51
CA LYS A 39 9.64 1.43 -5.05
C LYS A 39 8.90 0.10 -5.18
N TRP A 40 8.12 -0.29 -4.17
CA TRP A 40 7.35 -1.53 -4.23
C TRP A 40 6.21 -1.48 -5.24
N ARG A 41 5.58 -0.32 -5.45
CA ARG A 41 4.56 -0.15 -6.49
C ARG A 41 5.18 -0.30 -7.87
N LEU A 42 6.35 0.30 -8.09
CA LEU A 42 7.11 0.19 -9.34
C LEU A 42 7.49 -1.26 -9.65
N GLU A 43 8.06 -1.97 -8.68
CA GLU A 43 8.40 -3.40 -8.81
C GLU A 43 7.19 -4.27 -9.16
N GLN A 44 6.01 -3.95 -8.61
CA GLN A 44 4.79 -4.69 -8.93
C GLN A 44 4.34 -4.43 -10.36
N GLU A 45 4.41 -3.18 -10.82
CA GLU A 45 4.01 -2.79 -12.17
C GLU A 45 4.95 -3.40 -13.22
N HIS A 46 6.25 -3.42 -12.96
CA HIS A 46 7.25 -4.07 -13.81
C HIS A 46 6.95 -5.58 -13.97
N LYS A 47 6.70 -6.27 -12.85
CA LYS A 47 6.31 -7.70 -12.87
C LYS A 47 4.97 -7.95 -13.55
N LEU A 48 4.09 -6.95 -13.61
CA LEU A 48 2.81 -7.04 -14.32
C LEU A 48 3.04 -6.90 -15.84
N ARG A 49 3.88 -5.94 -16.27
CA ARG A 49 4.30 -5.80 -17.68
C ARG A 49 4.90 -7.09 -18.20
N GLU A 50 5.89 -7.63 -17.49
CA GLU A 50 6.58 -8.86 -17.89
C GLU A 50 5.62 -10.03 -18.11
N ARG A 51 4.65 -10.21 -17.20
CA ARG A 51 3.64 -11.27 -17.30
C ARG A 51 2.72 -11.07 -18.51
N ILE A 52 2.24 -9.85 -18.73
CA ILE A 52 1.35 -9.56 -19.85
C ILE A 52 2.08 -9.73 -21.19
N HIS A 53 3.33 -9.29 -21.29
CA HIS A 53 4.17 -9.52 -22.47
C HIS A 53 4.40 -11.01 -22.74
N ALA A 54 4.55 -11.83 -21.69
CA ALA A 54 4.74 -13.27 -21.84
C ALA A 54 3.45 -14.03 -22.22
N GLU A 55 2.29 -13.58 -21.73
CA GLU A 55 1.00 -14.27 -21.91
C GLU A 55 0.24 -13.83 -23.17
N SER A 56 0.53 -12.63 -23.70
CA SER A 56 -0.21 -12.08 -24.83
C SER A 56 0.69 -11.34 -25.82
N ASN A 57 0.71 -11.80 -27.08
CA ASN A 57 1.18 -11.02 -28.25
C ASN A 57 0.29 -9.77 -28.52
N LYS A 58 -0.48 -9.30 -27.54
CA LYS A 58 -1.45 -8.21 -27.66
C LYS A 58 -1.13 -7.15 -26.62
N THR A 59 -0.37 -6.15 -27.05
CA THR A 59 -0.08 -4.92 -26.31
C THR A 59 -1.25 -3.93 -26.28
N GLU A 60 -2.36 -4.20 -26.98
CA GLU A 60 -3.34 -3.15 -27.28
C GLU A 60 -4.33 -2.78 -26.16
N ASN A 61 -4.36 -3.46 -25.01
CA ASN A 61 -5.33 -3.14 -23.94
C ASN A 61 -4.86 -3.38 -22.49
N SER A 62 -3.56 -3.53 -22.26
CA SER A 62 -3.06 -3.71 -20.90
C SER A 62 -3.06 -2.35 -20.19
N HIS A 63 -3.90 -2.15 -19.18
CA HIS A 63 -3.96 -0.95 -18.32
C HIS A 63 -2.73 -0.85 -17.38
N VAL A 64 -1.54 -1.05 -17.95
CA VAL A 64 -0.29 -1.13 -17.22
C VAL A 64 0.41 0.20 -17.31
N MET A 65 0.72 0.75 -16.16
CA MET A 65 1.33 2.06 -16.04
C MET A 65 2.81 2.01 -16.39
N THR A 66 3.28 3.03 -17.09
CA THR A 66 4.69 3.40 -17.21
C THR A 66 5.23 3.86 -15.85
N ASP A 67 6.56 3.95 -15.73
CA ASP A 67 7.20 4.39 -14.48
C ASP A 67 6.77 5.82 -14.08
N THR A 68 6.57 6.69 -15.07
CA THR A 68 6.06 8.06 -14.89
C THR A 68 4.60 8.04 -14.45
N GLU A 69 3.74 7.24 -15.07
CA GLU A 69 2.34 7.13 -14.64
C GLU A 69 2.22 6.54 -13.22
N VAL A 70 3.10 5.60 -12.83
CA VAL A 70 3.17 5.12 -11.45
C VAL A 70 3.56 6.25 -10.49
N TRP A 71 4.52 7.08 -10.87
CA TRP A 71 4.95 8.24 -10.08
C TRP A 71 3.81 9.24 -9.90
N ASP A 72 3.14 9.64 -10.98
CA ASP A 72 2.01 10.58 -10.93
C ASP A 72 0.85 10.00 -10.13
N PHE A 73 0.53 8.72 -10.35
CA PHE A 73 -0.50 8.00 -9.61
C PHE A 73 -0.23 7.98 -8.10
N ILE A 74 1.01 7.67 -7.70
CA ILE A 74 1.28 7.47 -6.27
C ILE A 74 1.27 8.79 -5.49
N GLN A 75 1.63 9.90 -6.13
CA GLN A 75 1.64 11.22 -5.49
C GLN A 75 0.27 11.63 -4.94
N TYR A 76 -0.83 11.21 -5.58
CA TYR A 76 -2.19 11.43 -5.05
C TYR A 76 -2.40 10.83 -3.66
N PHE A 77 -1.61 9.82 -3.29
CA PHE A 77 -1.69 9.11 -2.01
C PHE A 77 -0.60 9.51 -1.03
N GLN A 78 0.30 10.45 -1.36
CA GLN A 78 1.45 10.75 -0.51
C GLN A 78 1.02 11.21 0.87
N ARG A 79 0.22 12.27 0.93
CA ARG A 79 -0.22 12.88 2.20
C ARG A 79 -0.87 11.86 3.11
N ILE A 80 -1.85 11.11 2.60
CA ILE A 80 -2.58 10.13 3.40
C ILE A 80 -1.69 8.96 3.83
N THR A 81 -0.75 8.53 2.99
CA THR A 81 0.21 7.49 3.35
C THR A 81 1.13 7.96 4.48
N GLU A 82 1.65 9.18 4.39
CA GLU A 82 2.54 9.75 5.41
C GLU A 82 1.80 9.96 6.75
N GLU A 83 0.57 10.48 6.71
CA GLU A 83 -0.29 10.60 7.89
C GLU A 83 -0.51 9.24 8.55
N CYS A 84 -0.90 8.21 7.78
CA CYS A 84 -1.10 6.86 8.30
C CYS A 84 0.18 6.21 8.84
N LEU A 85 1.33 6.42 8.20
CA LEU A 85 2.61 5.92 8.70
C LEU A 85 2.98 6.54 10.06
N SER A 86 2.53 7.77 10.32
CA SER A 86 2.78 8.46 11.59
C SER A 86 1.82 8.04 12.70
N GLU A 87 0.54 7.85 12.38
CA GLU A 87 -0.51 7.86 13.40
C GLU A 87 -1.19 6.48 13.59
N MET A 88 -1.33 5.67 12.54
CA MET A 88 -1.89 4.30 12.65
C MET A 88 -1.12 3.33 13.55
N PRO A 89 0.22 3.43 13.73
CA PRO A 89 0.95 2.52 14.61
C PRO A 89 0.43 2.51 16.06
N ALA A 90 -0.09 3.65 16.54
CA ALA A 90 -0.64 3.77 17.90
C ALA A 90 -2.00 3.10 18.05
N ARG A 91 -2.73 2.89 16.94
CA ARG A 91 -4.08 2.29 16.93
C ARG A 91 -4.06 0.80 16.59
N ALA A 92 -2.96 0.28 16.08
CA ALA A 92 -2.86 -1.13 15.67
C ALA A 92 -2.76 -2.06 16.89
N ASN A 93 -3.56 -3.14 16.89
CA ASN A 93 -3.39 -4.25 17.82
C ASN A 93 -2.13 -5.05 17.47
N PHE A 94 -1.85 -5.18 16.17
CA PHE A 94 -0.66 -5.84 15.64
C PHE A 94 0.09 -4.90 14.70
N LEU A 95 1.33 -4.56 15.03
CA LEU A 95 2.19 -3.74 14.20
C LEU A 95 3.39 -4.57 13.73
N TYR A 96 3.57 -4.65 12.42
CA TYR A 96 4.77 -5.20 11.81
C TYR A 96 5.47 -4.10 11.02
N GLU A 97 6.63 -3.67 11.48
CA GLU A 97 7.44 -2.76 10.69
C GLU A 97 8.29 -3.56 9.70
N LEU A 98 8.23 -3.12 8.45
CA LEU A 98 9.00 -3.69 7.36
C LEU A 98 10.28 -2.88 7.13
N ASP A 99 11.30 -3.52 6.58
CA ASP A 99 12.45 -2.88 5.93
C ASP A 99 12.17 -2.62 4.43
N ASP A 100 13.11 -2.00 3.72
CA ASP A 100 12.99 -1.72 2.28
C ASP A 100 12.87 -2.98 1.40
N SER A 101 13.25 -4.15 1.94
CA SER A 101 13.16 -5.46 1.29
C SER A 101 11.85 -6.20 1.66
N ARG A 102 10.91 -5.53 2.33
CA ARG A 102 9.64 -6.08 2.83
C ARG A 102 9.81 -7.17 3.89
N LYS A 103 10.96 -7.25 4.56
CA LYS A 103 11.18 -8.15 5.69
C LYS A 103 10.73 -7.47 6.98
N ILE A 104 10.16 -8.26 7.89
CA ILE A 104 9.76 -7.79 9.21
C ILE A 104 11.02 -7.50 10.00
N LYS A 105 11.25 -6.23 10.34
CA LYS A 105 12.34 -5.80 11.23
C LYS A 105 11.89 -5.70 12.69
N PHE A 106 10.59 -5.47 12.90
CA PHE A 106 10.01 -5.31 14.23
C PHE A 106 8.56 -5.77 14.25
N ARG A 107 8.13 -6.32 15.39
CA ARG A 107 6.74 -6.72 15.64
C ARG A 107 6.31 -6.28 17.03
N LEU A 108 5.06 -5.82 17.14
CA LEU A 108 4.40 -5.51 18.41
C LEU A 108 3.00 -6.12 18.41
N SER A 109 2.60 -6.67 19.56
CA SER A 109 1.27 -7.19 19.86
C SER A 109 0.78 -6.51 21.14
N ASN A 110 -0.37 -5.84 21.06
CA ASN A 110 -0.98 -5.09 22.16
C ASN A 110 -2.19 -5.82 22.77
N LEU A 111 -2.18 -7.15 22.74
CA LEU A 111 -3.19 -8.06 23.29
C LEU A 111 -2.57 -9.02 24.30
#